data_AF-A0A8T4FHX2-F1
#
_entry.id   AF-A0A8T4FHX2-F1
#
_cell.length_a   1.000
_cell.length_b   1.000
_cell.length_c   1.000
_cell.angle_alpha   90.00
_cell.angle_beta   90.00
_cell.angle_gamma   90.00
#
_symmetry.space_group_name_H-M   'P 1'
#
loop_
_entity.id
_entity.type
_entity.pdbx_description
1 polymer ?
#
loop_
_entity_poly.entity_id
_entity_poly.type
_entity_poly.pdbx_seq_one_letter_code
_entity_poly.pdbx_strand_id
1 'polypeptide(L)'
;MRGSDEIMAEYLLKGAKMLGKSCPECGSPLFTVKGETYCVVCRENMAQSAKETGGADGATGTKAAKSNKGTKSAKDSKVMKETANSEACGNAAEKEAEADTEFVTESDACSCGELRSEVEAAVKILCRRIKSETRPEDCVALMEAVSIGVDVLKKLE
;
A
#
# COMPACT_ATOMS: atom_id res chain seq x y z
N MET A 1 13.85 -4.93 -11.56
CA MET A 1 12.65 -4.09 -11.80
C MET A 1 12.55 -3.09 -10.66
N ARG A 2 12.19 -1.83 -10.91
CA ARG A 2 11.98 -0.85 -9.83
C ARG A 2 10.65 -1.11 -9.11
N GLY A 3 10.57 -0.74 -7.84
CA GLY A 3 9.34 -0.87 -7.06
C GLY A 3 8.28 0.15 -7.50
N SER A 4 7.00 -0.21 -7.45
CA SER A 4 5.89 0.71 -7.74
C SER A 4 5.98 2.00 -6.91
N ASP A 5 6.32 1.87 -5.62
CA ASP A 5 6.44 3.00 -4.69
C ASP A 5 7.62 3.92 -5.00
N GLU A 6 8.74 3.34 -5.45
CA GLU A 6 9.92 4.08 -5.90
C GLU A 6 9.59 4.95 -7.12
N ILE A 7 8.90 4.35 -8.11
CA ILE A 7 8.43 5.05 -9.31
C ILE A 7 7.45 6.17 -8.91
N MET A 8 6.48 5.88 -8.04
CA MET A 8 5.52 6.88 -7.57
C MET A 8 6.20 8.05 -6.84
N ALA A 9 7.14 7.77 -5.93
CA ALA A 9 7.90 8.80 -5.22
C ALA A 9 8.71 9.70 -6.17
N GLU A 10 9.38 9.11 -7.18
CA GLU A 10 10.17 9.88 -8.15
C GLU A 10 9.29 10.84 -8.97
N TYR A 11 8.07 10.43 -9.35
CA TYR A 11 7.13 11.31 -10.05
C TYR A 11 6.53 12.40 -9.13
N LEU A 12 6.28 12.12 -7.85
CA LEU A 12 5.88 13.16 -6.88
C LEU A 12 6.96 14.23 -6.72
N LEU A 13 8.23 13.83 -6.61
CA LEU A 13 9.37 14.74 -6.53
C LEU A 13 9.54 15.60 -7.80
N LYS A 14 9.15 15.07 -8.97
CA LYS A 14 9.07 15.81 -10.25
C LYS A 14 7.84 16.75 -10.34
N GLY A 15 7.05 16.89 -9.27
CA GLY A 15 5.87 17.74 -9.23
C GLY A 15 4.62 17.16 -9.89
N ALA A 16 4.56 15.84 -10.09
CA ALA A 16 3.34 15.18 -10.55
C ALA A 16 2.29 15.14 -9.43
N LYS A 17 1.01 15.24 -9.80
CA LYS A 17 -0.10 15.16 -8.84
C LYS A 17 -0.76 13.78 -8.88
N MET A 18 -0.69 13.03 -7.80
CA MET A 18 -1.48 11.80 -7.62
C MET A 18 -2.99 12.11 -7.57
N LEU A 19 -3.81 11.23 -8.15
CA LEU A 19 -5.26 11.31 -8.17
C LEU A 19 -5.88 10.15 -7.39
N GLY A 20 -7.05 10.36 -6.78
CA GLY A 20 -7.86 9.31 -6.14
C GLY A 20 -8.56 8.37 -7.13
N LYS A 21 -7.93 8.05 -8.26
CA LYS A 21 -8.40 7.09 -9.27
C LYS A 21 -7.27 6.09 -9.53
N SER A 22 -7.57 4.80 -9.53
CA SER A 22 -6.60 3.74 -9.82
C SER A 22 -6.54 3.37 -11.30
N CYS A 23 -5.39 2.83 -11.73
CA CYS A 23 -5.21 2.22 -13.03
C CYS A 23 -5.90 0.85 -13.09
N PRO A 24 -6.67 0.53 -14.16
CA PRO A 24 -7.32 -0.78 -14.28
C PRO A 24 -6.33 -1.93 -14.54
N GLU A 25 -5.13 -1.65 -15.05
CA GLU A 25 -4.13 -2.67 -15.40
C GLU A 25 -3.32 -3.17 -14.18
N CYS A 26 -2.93 -2.26 -13.28
CA CYS A 26 -2.02 -2.56 -12.16
C CYS A 26 -2.50 -2.11 -10.78
N GLY A 27 -3.70 -1.53 -10.66
CA GLY A 27 -4.27 -1.03 -9.40
C GLY A 27 -3.63 0.26 -8.84
N SER A 28 -2.43 0.65 -9.28
CA SER A 28 -1.73 1.84 -8.77
C SER A 28 -2.48 3.15 -9.09
N PRO A 29 -2.39 4.19 -8.23
CA PRO A 29 -2.98 5.50 -8.50
C PRO A 29 -2.55 6.13 -9.84
N LEU A 30 -3.47 6.85 -10.48
CA LEU A 30 -3.20 7.67 -11.65
C LEU A 30 -2.54 8.99 -11.25
N PHE A 31 -1.67 9.51 -12.11
CA PHE A 31 -0.93 10.75 -11.89
C PHE A 31 -1.20 11.75 -13.01
N THR A 32 -1.30 13.02 -12.66
CA THR A 32 -1.27 14.14 -13.60
C THR A 32 0.15 14.71 -13.67
N VAL A 33 0.80 14.56 -14.82
CA VAL A 33 2.15 15.10 -15.11
C VAL A 33 2.01 16.19 -16.15
N LYS A 34 2.36 17.44 -15.82
CA LYS A 34 2.28 18.61 -16.72
C LYS A 34 0.89 18.83 -17.37
N GLY A 35 -0.18 18.32 -16.75
CA GLY A 35 -1.56 18.41 -17.23
C GLY A 35 -2.11 17.14 -17.89
N GLU A 36 -1.28 16.13 -18.15
CA GLU A 36 -1.69 14.85 -18.75
C GLU A 36 -1.84 13.78 -17.67
N THR A 37 -2.96 13.04 -17.67
CA THR A 37 -3.26 12.01 -16.67
C THR A 37 -2.98 10.60 -17.20
N TYR A 38 -2.11 9.84 -16.54
CA TYR A 38 -1.77 8.46 -16.89
C TYR A 38 -1.22 7.66 -15.69
N CYS A 39 -1.06 6.34 -15.84
CA CYS A 39 -0.36 5.50 -14.86
C CYS A 39 1.15 5.58 -15.08
N VAL A 40 1.90 6.04 -14.07
CA VAL A 40 3.36 6.13 -14.15
C VAL A 40 4.03 4.75 -14.07
N VAL A 41 3.46 3.82 -13.30
CA VAL A 41 4.01 2.46 -13.10
C VAL A 41 3.95 1.66 -14.40
N CYS A 42 2.79 1.55 -15.05
CA CYS A 42 2.67 0.84 -16.34
C CYS A 42 3.58 1.43 -17.42
N ARG A 43 3.65 2.78 -17.50
CA ARG A 43 4.50 3.46 -18.48
C ARG A 43 5.98 3.15 -18.27
N GLU A 44 6.44 3.16 -17.01
CA GLU A 44 7.83 2.90 -16.67
C GLU A 44 8.19 1.42 -16.90
N ASN A 45 7.31 0.49 -16.54
CA ASN A 45 7.49 -0.94 -16.81
C ASN A 45 7.61 -1.23 -18.31
N MET A 46 6.73 -0.65 -19.14
CA MET A 46 6.81 -0.76 -20.61
C MET A 46 8.11 -0.17 -21.17
N ALA A 47 8.57 0.96 -20.62
CA ALA A 47 9.84 1.57 -21.03
C ALA A 47 11.07 0.72 -20.63
N GLN A 48 11.02 0.02 -19.49
CA GLN A 48 12.06 -0.90 -19.06
C GLN A 48 12.11 -2.14 -19.98
N SER A 49 10.97 -2.75 -20.29
CA SER A 49 10.90 -3.89 -21.23
C SER A 49 11.40 -3.56 -22.65
N ALA A 50 11.31 -2.30 -23.09
CA ALA A 50 11.86 -1.86 -24.37
C ALA A 50 13.38 -1.66 -24.34
N LYS A 51 13.94 -1.20 -23.20
CA LYS A 51 15.38 -0.85 -23.09
C LYS A 51 16.33 -2.05 -23.06
N GLU A 52 15.84 -3.26 -22.80
CA GLU A 52 16.66 -4.48 -22.86
C GLU A 52 17.09 -4.86 -24.29
N THR A 53 16.68 -4.09 -25.32
CA THR A 53 17.10 -4.26 -26.72
C THR A 53 17.81 -3.04 -27.35
N GLY A 54 18.38 -2.14 -26.52
CA GLY A 54 19.34 -1.13 -26.99
C GLY A 54 19.22 0.23 -26.30
N GLY A 55 20.35 0.81 -25.91
CA GLY A 55 20.42 2.12 -25.28
C GLY A 55 20.94 3.22 -26.20
N ALA A 56 20.33 4.40 -26.13
CA ALA A 56 20.93 5.70 -26.41
C ALA A 56 20.12 6.82 -25.73
N ASP A 57 20.79 7.88 -25.29
CA ASP A 57 20.19 9.09 -24.70
C ASP A 57 19.51 10.00 -25.75
N GLY A 58 18.59 10.86 -25.30
CA GLY A 58 18.09 11.97 -26.13
C GLY A 58 16.79 12.60 -25.64
N ALA A 59 16.74 13.93 -25.56
CA ALA A 59 15.61 14.71 -25.06
C ALA A 59 14.80 15.41 -26.18
N THR A 60 13.77 16.17 -25.79
CA THR A 60 12.88 17.05 -26.63
C THR A 60 11.75 16.27 -27.33
N GLY A 61 10.45 16.59 -27.24
CA GLY A 61 9.75 17.87 -27.41
C GLY A 61 9.42 18.08 -28.91
N THR A 62 8.21 18.39 -29.40
CA THR A 62 7.24 19.38 -28.89
C THR A 62 5.91 19.33 -29.72
N LYS A 63 4.70 19.34 -29.08
CA LYS A 63 3.38 19.92 -29.53
C LYS A 63 2.77 19.56 -30.93
N ALA A 64 1.50 19.80 -31.33
CA ALA A 64 0.22 20.31 -30.76
C ALA A 64 -0.95 20.00 -31.77
N ALA A 65 -2.24 20.33 -31.60
CA ALA A 65 -3.19 20.31 -30.45
C ALA A 65 -4.55 20.94 -30.88
N LYS A 66 -5.70 20.25 -30.71
CA LYS A 66 -7.06 20.86 -30.83
C LYS A 66 -8.06 20.02 -30.01
N SER A 67 -8.87 20.48 -29.03
CA SER A 67 -9.42 21.79 -28.59
C SER A 67 -10.83 22.15 -29.10
N ASN A 68 -11.84 21.97 -28.21
CA ASN A 68 -13.01 22.83 -27.92
C ASN A 68 -13.71 22.20 -26.67
N LYS A 69 -14.09 22.85 -25.56
CA LYS A 69 -14.81 24.12 -25.28
C LYS A 69 -16.30 24.05 -25.70
N GLY A 70 -17.34 24.25 -24.85
CA GLY A 70 -17.44 24.40 -23.38
C GLY A 70 -18.24 25.65 -22.91
N THR A 71 -19.34 25.47 -22.14
CA THR A 71 -20.17 26.50 -21.40
C THR A 71 -21.04 25.79 -20.34
N LYS A 72 -21.10 26.13 -19.03
CA LYS A 72 -21.73 27.30 -18.31
C LYS A 72 -23.29 27.28 -18.35
N SER A 73 -24.09 27.62 -17.30
CA SER A 73 -23.84 28.36 -16.03
C SER A 73 -25.01 28.28 -15.00
N ALA A 74 -24.73 28.62 -13.71
CA ALA A 74 -25.64 29.16 -12.63
C ALA A 74 -26.88 28.30 -12.18
N LYS A 75 -27.57 28.51 -11.03
CA LYS A 75 -27.77 29.63 -10.05
C LYS A 75 -28.38 29.02 -8.75
N ASP A 76 -27.89 29.14 -7.50
CA ASP A 76 -27.77 30.26 -6.50
C ASP A 76 -28.78 30.15 -5.31
N SER A 77 -28.40 30.72 -4.14
CA SER A 77 -29.19 31.06 -2.93
C SER A 77 -29.57 29.97 -1.89
N LYS A 78 -29.71 30.24 -0.57
CA LYS A 78 -29.11 31.20 0.42
C LYS A 78 -29.65 30.81 1.84
N VAL A 79 -29.09 31.40 2.91
CA VAL A 79 -29.51 31.43 4.36
C VAL A 79 -28.80 30.34 5.19
N MET A 80 -27.83 30.62 6.09
CA MET A 80 -27.64 31.62 7.17
C MET A 80 -28.43 31.36 8.46
N LYS A 81 -27.78 30.77 9.47
CA LYS A 81 -27.84 31.27 10.86
C LYS A 81 -26.65 30.80 11.69
N GLU A 82 -25.99 31.74 12.35
CA GLU A 82 -24.99 31.48 13.40
C GLU A 82 -25.70 31.16 14.73
N THR A 83 -25.07 30.37 15.59
CA THR A 83 -24.95 30.71 17.02
C THR A 83 -23.80 29.93 17.64
N ALA A 84 -22.96 30.62 18.42
CA ALA A 84 -21.98 29.98 19.29
C ALA A 84 -22.64 29.59 20.61
N ASN A 85 -22.19 28.48 21.22
CA ASN A 85 -21.72 28.55 22.60
C ASN A 85 -20.58 27.55 22.81
N SER A 86 -19.56 27.98 23.53
CA SER A 86 -18.55 27.12 24.13
C SER A 86 -19.05 26.61 25.47
N GLU A 87 -18.75 25.37 25.83
CA GLU A 87 -18.47 25.02 27.22
C GLU A 87 -17.71 23.70 27.29
N ALA A 88 -16.81 23.59 28.27
CA ALA A 88 -15.80 22.54 28.33
C ALA A 88 -15.81 21.82 29.68
N CYS A 89 -15.63 20.51 29.64
CA CYS A 89 -14.77 19.76 30.54
C CYS A 89 -14.35 18.46 29.82
N GLY A 90 -13.19 17.85 30.07
CA GLY A 90 -12.26 18.10 31.16
C GLY A 90 -12.32 16.95 32.16
N ASN A 91 -11.56 15.89 31.86
CA ASN A 91 -10.76 15.06 32.77
C ASN A 91 -9.94 14.12 31.86
N ALA A 92 -8.61 14.19 31.84
CA ALA A 92 -7.71 13.72 32.90
C ALA A 92 -7.87 12.19 33.08
N ALA A 93 -6.92 11.38 32.59
CA ALA A 93 -5.70 10.99 33.34
C ALA A 93 -5.97 9.58 33.98
N GLU A 94 -5.13 8.53 33.94
CA GLU A 94 -3.73 8.32 33.49
C GLU A 94 -3.49 6.82 33.15
N LYS A 95 -2.23 6.49 32.85
CA LYS A 95 -1.52 5.21 33.09
C LYS A 95 -1.73 4.01 32.16
N GLU A 96 -0.74 3.85 31.28
CA GLU A 96 0.28 2.78 31.37
C GLU A 96 -0.17 1.39 31.82
N ALA A 97 -0.03 0.44 30.89
CA ALA A 97 0.42 -0.91 31.20
C ALA A 97 1.52 -1.27 30.19
N GLU A 98 2.78 -1.08 30.58
CA GLU A 98 3.89 -1.73 29.91
C GLU A 98 3.85 -3.23 30.26
N ALA A 99 3.83 -4.05 29.22
CA ALA A 99 4.15 -5.47 29.22
C ALA A 99 4.73 -5.70 27.82
N ASP A 100 6.04 -5.68 27.63
CA ASP A 100 7.01 -6.50 28.37
C ASP A 100 6.45 -7.90 28.61
N THR A 101 6.54 -8.68 27.55
CA THR A 101 6.56 -10.12 27.67
C THR A 101 7.66 -10.58 26.73
N GLU A 102 8.88 -10.53 27.25
CA GLU A 102 9.94 -11.41 26.79
C GLU A 102 9.37 -12.84 26.73
N PHE A 103 9.13 -13.35 25.54
CA PHE A 103 9.06 -14.78 25.29
C PHE A 103 10.24 -15.21 24.44
N VAL A 104 11.43 -14.86 24.95
CA VAL A 104 12.67 -15.52 24.57
C VAL A 104 12.71 -16.84 25.32
N THR A 105 12.14 -17.89 24.72
CA THR A 105 12.43 -19.26 25.15
C THR A 105 13.65 -19.77 24.39
N GLU A 106 14.83 -19.32 24.82
CA GLU A 106 16.02 -20.13 24.63
C GLU A 106 15.87 -21.42 25.44
N SER A 107 15.71 -22.53 24.73
CA SER A 107 15.88 -23.88 25.29
C SER A 107 16.37 -24.82 24.20
N ASP A 108 17.69 -24.83 24.03
CA ASP A 108 18.42 -25.85 23.30
C ASP A 108 18.23 -27.22 23.99
N ALA A 109 17.21 -27.96 23.59
CA ALA A 109 17.04 -29.38 23.89
C ALA A 109 16.25 -30.08 22.78
N CYS A 110 16.95 -30.92 22.01
CA CYS A 110 16.36 -31.65 20.88
C CYS A 110 15.14 -32.50 21.29
N SER A 111 13.97 -32.11 20.77
CA SER A 111 12.71 -32.84 20.90
C SER A 111 12.03 -32.85 19.54
N CYS A 112 12.04 -34.01 18.87
CA CYS A 112 11.51 -34.16 17.51
C CYS A 112 9.96 -34.02 17.43
N GLY A 113 9.28 -33.90 18.59
CA GLY A 113 7.85 -33.59 18.70
C GLY A 113 7.53 -32.10 18.96
N GLU A 114 8.51 -31.31 19.41
CA GLU A 114 8.34 -29.87 19.69
C GLU A 114 8.11 -29.09 18.39
N LEU A 115 8.98 -29.30 17.39
CA LEU A 115 8.95 -28.59 16.10
C LEU A 115 7.59 -28.69 15.41
N ARG A 116 6.94 -29.86 15.43
CA ARG A 116 5.59 -30.03 14.86
C ARG A 116 4.56 -29.15 15.61
N SER A 117 4.66 -29.14 16.94
CA SER A 117 3.76 -28.39 17.82
C SER A 117 3.98 -26.87 17.69
N GLU A 118 5.23 -26.43 17.57
CA GLU A 118 5.63 -25.04 17.32
C GLU A 118 5.15 -24.54 15.96
N VAL A 119 5.37 -25.32 14.89
CA VAL A 119 4.91 -24.96 13.54
C VAL A 119 3.37 -24.92 13.51
N GLU A 120 2.67 -25.83 14.19
CA GLU A 120 1.21 -25.77 14.31
C GLU A 120 0.73 -24.53 15.10
N ALA A 121 1.43 -24.15 16.17
CA ALA A 121 1.15 -22.93 16.93
C ALA A 121 1.37 -21.67 16.07
N ALA A 122 2.48 -21.61 15.33
CA ALA A 122 2.80 -20.52 14.41
C ALA A 122 1.73 -20.39 13.31
N VAL A 123 1.32 -21.50 12.68
CA VAL A 123 0.23 -21.52 11.68
C VAL A 123 -1.09 -21.00 12.28
N LYS A 124 -1.45 -21.41 13.51
CA LYS A 124 -2.65 -20.88 14.21
C LYS A 124 -2.56 -19.38 14.47
N ILE A 125 -1.39 -18.84 14.80
CA ILE A 125 -1.16 -17.40 15.01
C ILE A 125 -1.30 -16.64 13.68
N LEU A 126 -0.67 -17.12 12.60
CA LEU A 126 -0.78 -16.53 11.27
C LEU A 126 -2.25 -16.52 10.79
N CYS A 127 -2.98 -17.62 10.93
CA CYS A 127 -4.41 -17.70 10.60
C CYS A 127 -5.30 -16.77 11.43
N ARG A 128 -4.89 -16.37 12.64
CA ARG A 128 -5.58 -15.32 13.41
C ARG A 128 -5.27 -13.94 12.82
N ARG A 129 -3.99 -13.65 12.54
CA ARG A 129 -3.55 -12.36 11.97
C ARG A 129 -4.21 -12.05 10.64
N ILE A 130 -4.31 -13.03 9.74
CA ILE A 130 -4.95 -12.90 8.41
C ILE A 130 -6.40 -12.38 8.52
N LYS A 131 -7.14 -12.73 9.58
CA LYS A 131 -8.56 -12.33 9.73
C LYS A 131 -8.75 -10.84 10.04
N SER A 132 -7.73 -10.19 10.60
CA SER A 132 -7.74 -8.76 10.94
C SER A 132 -6.86 -7.94 10.00
N GLU A 133 -6.16 -8.57 9.06
CA GLU A 133 -5.23 -7.89 8.17
C GLU A 133 -6.01 -7.11 7.10
N THR A 134 -5.61 -5.85 6.91
CA THR A 134 -6.32 -4.91 6.02
C THR A 134 -5.56 -4.62 4.74
N ARG A 135 -4.27 -4.93 4.72
CA ARG A 135 -3.38 -4.70 3.58
C ARG A 135 -3.33 -5.94 2.69
N PRO A 136 -3.68 -5.85 1.40
CA PRO A 136 -3.74 -7.02 0.52
C PRO A 136 -2.37 -7.68 0.32
N GLU A 137 -1.29 -6.91 0.29
CA GLU A 137 0.09 -7.41 0.24
C GLU A 137 0.46 -8.25 1.47
N ASP A 138 0.11 -7.80 2.67
CA ASP A 138 0.38 -8.53 3.91
C ASP A 138 -0.50 -9.79 4.02
N CYS A 139 -1.77 -9.72 3.58
CA CYS A 139 -2.66 -10.89 3.48
C CYS A 139 -2.05 -12.00 2.60
N VAL A 140 -1.47 -11.64 1.44
CA VAL A 140 -0.84 -12.61 0.54
C VAL A 140 0.41 -13.23 1.19
N ALA A 141 1.29 -12.40 1.76
CA ALA A 141 2.50 -12.87 2.43
C ALA A 141 2.21 -13.80 3.62
N LEU A 142 1.18 -13.49 4.42
CA LEU A 142 0.75 -14.33 5.54
C LEU A 142 0.13 -15.66 5.05
N MET A 143 -0.63 -15.66 3.96
CA MET A 143 -1.16 -16.88 3.35
C MET A 143 -0.04 -17.78 2.79
N GLU A 144 0.99 -17.18 2.19
CA GLU A 144 2.18 -17.91 1.74
C GLU A 144 2.94 -18.54 2.92
N ALA A 145 3.16 -17.79 4.01
CA ALA A 145 3.75 -18.31 5.24
C ALA A 145 2.93 -19.48 5.85
N VAL A 146 1.59 -19.40 5.81
CA VAL A 146 0.71 -20.50 6.23
C VAL A 146 0.88 -21.73 5.32
N SER A 147 0.96 -21.54 3.99
CA SER A 147 1.14 -22.67 3.06
C SER A 147 2.46 -23.40 3.29
N ILE A 148 3.56 -22.66 3.51
CA ILE A 148 4.88 -23.20 3.87
C ILE A 148 4.79 -23.98 5.19
N GLY A 149 4.15 -23.41 6.22
CA GLY A 149 3.97 -24.10 7.51
C GLY A 149 3.18 -25.41 7.40
N VAL A 150 2.09 -25.41 6.61
CA VAL A 150 1.31 -26.63 6.33
C VAL A 150 2.13 -27.68 5.57
N ASP A 151 2.96 -27.27 4.62
CA ASP A 151 3.83 -28.20 3.87
C ASP A 151 5.03 -28.71 4.69
N VAL A 152 5.45 -27.98 5.73
CA VAL A 152 6.37 -28.49 6.76
C VAL A 152 5.66 -29.51 7.64
N LEU A 153 4.44 -29.25 8.11
CA LEU A 153 3.68 -30.19 8.94
C LEU A 153 3.45 -31.54 8.24
N LYS A 154 3.12 -31.55 6.95
CA LYS A 154 2.99 -32.79 6.13
C LYS A 154 4.30 -33.60 6.02
N LYS A 155 5.45 -32.98 6.22
CA LYS A 155 6.77 -33.65 6.21
C LYS A 155 7.18 -34.14 7.60
N LEU A 156 6.41 -33.82 8.62
CA LEU A 156 6.55 -34.25 10.03
C LEU A 156 5.42 -35.23 10.42
N GLU A 157 4.79 -35.88 9.44
CA GLU A 157 3.72 -36.89 9.55
C GLU A 157 4.23 -38.32 9.34
#